data_AF-A0A5C2SPB1-F1
#
_entry.id   AF-A0A5C2SPB1-F1
#
_cell.length_a   1.000
_cell.length_b   1.000
_cell.length_c   1.000
_cell.angle_alpha   90.00
_cell.angle_beta   90.00
_cell.angle_gamma   90.00
#
_symmetry.space_group_name_H-M   'P 1'
#
loop_
_entity.id
_entity.type
_entity.pdbx_description
1 polymer ?
#
loop_
_entity_poly.entity_id
_entity_poly.type
_entity_poly.pdbx_seq_one_letter_code
_entity_poly.pdbx_strand_id
1 'polypeptide(L)'
;MKWLIYFRETALTLATITAIIAHAMGSLTINQSVGVLTADITYAHIGVGAGVATILSLPMILLYDMAQERSYSATVLFELVWNIGLSVVWIVAGVKAMGITGSMFKDCSATSTALFGLCQDANTLVQFAFASAAILMVYSAALGFAATSAAAGGKPIWTSFPLPGKKH
;
A
#
# COMPACT_ATOMS: atom_id res chain seq x y z
N MET A 1 -0.23 -0.10 24.67
CA MET A 1 0.26 1.05 23.88
C MET A 1 -0.86 1.55 22.98
N LYS A 2 -1.76 2.41 23.49
CA LYS A 2 -2.97 2.80 22.73
C LYS A 2 -2.66 3.57 21.44
N TRP A 3 -1.61 4.40 21.46
CA TRP A 3 -1.15 5.16 20.29
C TRP A 3 -0.80 4.27 19.08
N LEU A 4 -0.17 3.10 19.29
CA LEU A 4 0.22 2.20 18.20
C LEU A 4 -0.99 1.62 17.46
N ILE A 5 -2.09 1.38 18.17
CA ILE A 5 -3.34 0.85 17.59
C ILE A 5 -3.98 1.92 16.69
N TYR A 6 -4.13 3.15 17.19
CA TYR A 6 -4.64 4.26 16.38
C TYR A 6 -3.75 4.54 15.16
N PHE A 7 -2.42 4.47 15.33
CA PHE A 7 -1.48 4.66 14.24
C PHE A 7 -1.59 3.56 13.18
N ARG A 8 -1.76 2.30 13.60
CA ARG A 8 -1.99 1.17 12.70
C ARG A 8 -3.28 1.34 11.89
N GLU A 9 -4.41 1.60 12.55
CA GLU A 9 -5.70 1.76 11.87
C GLU A 9 -5.67 2.93 10.87
N THR A 10 -5.10 4.07 11.26
CA THR A 10 -5.01 5.25 10.39
C THR A 10 -4.04 5.04 9.22
N ALA A 11 -2.87 4.42 9.43
CA ALA A 11 -1.92 4.14 8.37
C ALA A 11 -2.47 3.12 7.36
N LEU A 12 -3.09 2.04 7.84
CA LEU A 12 -3.66 1.00 6.98
C LEU A 12 -4.86 1.52 6.18
N THR A 13 -5.74 2.31 6.78
CA THR A 13 -6.88 2.92 6.07
C THR A 13 -6.43 3.95 5.03
N LEU A 14 -5.42 4.76 5.34
CA LEU A 14 -4.87 5.71 4.36
C LEU A 14 -4.15 4.96 3.22
N ALA A 15 -3.43 3.89 3.53
CA ALA A 15 -2.79 3.04 2.53
C ALA A 15 -3.82 2.34 1.61
N THR A 16 -4.95 1.86 2.14
CA THR A 16 -6.01 1.28 1.30
C THR A 16 -6.67 2.31 0.39
N ILE A 17 -6.98 3.51 0.89
CA ILE A 17 -7.57 4.58 0.06
C ILE A 17 -6.64 4.96 -1.10
N THR A 18 -5.36 5.19 -0.80
CA THR A 18 -4.37 5.54 -1.83
C THR A 18 -4.17 4.40 -2.83
N ALA A 19 -4.19 3.15 -2.38
CA ALA A 19 -4.13 1.96 -3.23
C ALA A 19 -5.35 1.80 -4.15
N ILE A 20 -6.57 2.12 -3.68
CA ILE A 20 -7.79 2.11 -4.50
C ILE A 20 -7.69 3.11 -5.64
N ILE A 21 -7.22 4.32 -5.36
CA ILE A 21 -7.06 5.37 -6.37
C ILE A 21 -6.03 4.93 -7.42
N ALA A 22 -4.87 4.45 -6.98
CA ALA A 22 -3.83 3.96 -7.88
C ALA A 22 -4.30 2.74 -8.71
N HIS A 23 -5.06 1.82 -8.11
CA HIS A 23 -5.66 0.70 -8.83
C HIS A 23 -6.62 1.18 -9.94
N ALA A 24 -7.50 2.14 -9.62
CA ALA A 24 -8.43 2.71 -10.58
C ALA A 24 -7.70 3.37 -11.76
N MET A 25 -6.65 4.16 -11.49
CA MET A 25 -5.85 4.80 -12.54
C MET A 25 -5.13 3.77 -13.42
N GLY A 26 -4.56 2.71 -12.82
CA GLY A 26 -3.96 1.62 -13.58
C GLY A 26 -4.96 0.90 -14.49
N SER A 27 -6.17 0.63 -13.99
CA SER A 27 -7.24 -0.01 -14.77
C SER A 27 -7.73 0.87 -15.93
N LEU A 28 -7.91 2.17 -15.68
CA LEU A 28 -8.26 3.15 -16.71
C LEU A 28 -7.19 3.22 -17.80
N THR A 29 -5.91 3.27 -17.40
CA THR A 29 -4.78 3.26 -18.33
C THR A 29 -4.79 2.02 -19.23
N ILE A 30 -4.99 0.82 -18.66
CA ILE A 30 -5.06 -0.43 -19.43
C ILE A 30 -6.19 -0.35 -20.45
N ASN A 31 -7.39 0.08 -20.04
CA ASN A 31 -8.55 0.14 -20.92
C ASN A 31 -8.37 1.17 -22.07
N GLN A 32 -7.80 2.33 -21.77
CA GLN A 32 -7.56 3.38 -22.78
C GLN A 32 -6.35 3.11 -23.67
N SER A 33 -5.41 2.25 -23.23
CA SER A 33 -4.23 1.90 -24.02
C SER A 33 -4.56 1.02 -25.24
N VAL A 34 -5.69 0.30 -25.22
CA VAL A 34 -6.10 -0.60 -26.30
C VAL A 34 -6.36 0.20 -27.58
N GLY A 35 -5.44 0.08 -28.54
CA GLY A 35 -5.53 0.73 -29.86
C GLY A 35 -4.94 2.14 -29.94
N VAL A 36 -4.44 2.71 -28.84
CA VAL A 36 -3.85 4.07 -28.80
C VAL A 36 -2.35 4.02 -28.52
N LEU A 37 -1.88 3.06 -27.71
CA LEU A 37 -0.49 2.98 -27.27
C LEU A 37 0.14 1.64 -27.67
N THR A 38 1.27 1.68 -28.36
CA THR A 38 2.13 0.50 -28.62
C THR A 38 3.20 0.31 -27.52
N ALA A 39 3.19 1.19 -26.51
CA ALA A 39 4.16 1.21 -25.44
C ALA A 39 3.90 0.11 -24.40
N ASP A 40 4.94 -0.25 -23.67
CA ASP A 40 4.86 -1.20 -22.58
C ASP A 40 4.04 -0.62 -21.40
N ILE A 41 2.83 -1.16 -21.22
CA ILE A 41 1.89 -0.81 -20.14
C ILE A 41 2.08 -1.66 -18.88
N THR A 42 3.21 -2.36 -18.73
CA THR A 42 3.52 -3.16 -17.53
C THR A 42 3.38 -2.38 -16.23
N TYR A 43 3.69 -1.08 -16.22
CA TYR A 43 3.50 -0.24 -15.04
C TYR A 43 2.05 -0.21 -14.53
N ALA A 44 1.07 -0.20 -15.45
CA ALA A 44 -0.34 -0.18 -15.13
C ALA A 44 -0.80 -1.53 -14.58
N HIS A 45 -0.32 -2.64 -15.16
CA HIS A 45 -0.58 -3.99 -14.64
C HIS A 45 0.00 -4.20 -13.23
N ILE A 46 1.23 -3.73 -12.99
CA ILE A 46 1.86 -3.80 -11.66
C ILE A 46 1.07 -2.94 -10.66
N GLY A 47 0.66 -1.73 -11.04
CA GLY A 47 -0.17 -0.86 -10.20
C GLY A 47 -1.52 -1.48 -9.85
N VAL A 48 -2.19 -2.11 -10.82
CA VAL A 48 -3.44 -2.85 -10.59
C VAL A 48 -3.23 -4.02 -9.63
N GLY A 49 -2.19 -4.83 -9.86
CA GLY A 49 -1.86 -5.98 -9.02
C GLY A 49 -1.49 -5.58 -7.58
N ALA A 50 -0.68 -4.54 -7.42
CA ALA A 50 -0.33 -3.95 -6.12
C ALA A 50 -1.57 -3.42 -5.40
N GLY A 51 -2.46 -2.76 -6.14
CA GLY A 51 -3.76 -2.30 -5.68
C GLY A 51 -4.61 -3.43 -5.13
N VAL A 52 -4.84 -4.48 -5.91
CA VAL A 52 -5.63 -5.65 -5.48
C VAL A 52 -5.01 -6.31 -4.24
N ALA A 53 -3.69 -6.52 -4.26
CA ALA A 53 -2.98 -7.10 -3.12
C ALA A 53 -3.18 -6.25 -1.86
N THR A 54 -3.08 -4.92 -1.95
CA THR A 54 -3.24 -4.00 -0.81
C THR A 54 -4.69 -3.95 -0.33
N ILE A 55 -5.66 -3.86 -1.24
CA ILE A 55 -7.09 -3.78 -0.94
C ILE A 55 -7.59 -5.05 -0.25
N LEU A 56 -7.09 -6.22 -0.64
CA LEU A 56 -7.49 -7.48 -0.02
C LEU A 56 -6.70 -7.76 1.26
N SER A 57 -5.39 -7.55 1.24
CA SER A 57 -4.54 -7.97 2.36
C SER A 57 -4.68 -7.08 3.59
N LEU A 58 -4.76 -5.75 3.44
CA LEU A 58 -4.79 -4.87 4.62
C LEU A 58 -6.08 -5.04 5.45
N PRO A 59 -7.30 -5.08 4.86
CA PRO A 59 -8.50 -5.41 5.62
C PRO A 59 -8.47 -6.82 6.18
N MET A 60 -7.90 -7.79 5.46
CA MET A 60 -7.79 -9.16 5.94
C MET A 60 -6.87 -9.26 7.16
N ILE A 61 -5.77 -8.49 7.21
CA ILE A 61 -4.89 -8.39 8.38
C ILE A 61 -5.62 -7.80 9.58
N LEU A 62 -6.45 -6.77 9.37
CA LEU A 62 -7.30 -6.19 10.43
C LEU A 62 -8.35 -7.18 10.94
N LEU A 63 -9.05 -7.88 10.04
CA LEU A 63 -10.06 -8.88 10.39
C LEU A 63 -9.46 -10.09 11.11
N TYR A 64 -8.27 -10.53 10.67
CA TYR A 64 -7.57 -11.64 11.31
C TYR A 64 -7.20 -11.32 12.76
N ASP A 65 -6.80 -10.07 13.02
CA ASP A 65 -6.49 -9.61 14.37
C ASP A 65 -7.73 -9.56 15.26
N MET A 66 -8.90 -9.21 14.71
CA MET A 66 -10.17 -9.28 15.45
C MET A 66 -10.59 -10.72 15.79
N ALA A 67 -10.23 -11.69 14.95
CA ALA A 67 -10.59 -13.09 15.12
C ALA A 67 -9.66 -13.85 16.08
N GLN A 68 -8.45 -13.35 16.35
CA GLN A 68 -7.49 -14.01 17.23
C GLN A 68 -7.62 -13.58 18.70
N GLU A 69 -8.01 -14.50 19.57
CA GLU A 69 -8.04 -14.28 21.03
C GLU A 69 -6.64 -14.24 21.69
N ARG A 70 -5.58 -14.60 20.97
CA ARG A 70 -4.20 -14.58 21.47
C ARG A 70 -3.29 -13.74 20.59
N SER A 71 -2.63 -12.76 21.22
CA SER A 71 -1.55 -11.97 20.65
C SER A 71 -0.31 -12.84 20.40
N TYR A 72 -0.22 -13.47 19.22
CA TYR A 72 1.00 -14.13 18.79
C TYR A 72 1.96 -13.12 18.15
N SER A 73 3.22 -13.12 18.61
CA SER A 73 4.33 -12.35 18.01
C SER A 73 4.50 -12.62 16.50
N ALA A 74 4.08 -13.81 16.04
CA ALA A 74 4.09 -14.20 14.64
C ALA A 74 3.23 -13.29 13.74
N THR A 75 2.12 -12.74 14.25
CA THR A 75 1.24 -11.85 13.48
C THR A 75 1.94 -10.52 13.16
N VAL A 76 2.76 -10.01 14.08
CA VAL A 76 3.57 -8.79 13.87
C VAL A 76 4.64 -9.00 12.81
N LEU A 77 5.33 -10.13 12.85
CA LEU A 77 6.38 -10.43 11.87
C LEU A 77 5.80 -10.58 10.47
N PHE A 78 4.66 -11.26 10.34
CA PHE A 78 3.95 -11.38 9.07
C PHE A 78 3.51 -10.01 8.55
N GLU A 79 2.88 -9.19 9.39
CA GLU A 79 2.46 -7.83 9.04
C GLU A 79 3.65 -6.96 8.61
N LEU A 80 4.79 -7.05 9.31
CA LEU A 80 6.00 -6.31 8.96
C LEU A 80 6.55 -6.72 7.58
N VAL A 81 6.77 -8.01 7.37
CA VAL A 81 7.33 -8.54 6.10
C VAL A 81 6.39 -8.25 4.94
N TRP A 82 5.08 -8.41 5.15
CA TRP A 82 4.07 -8.16 4.13
C TRP A 82 3.99 -6.68 3.74
N ASN A 83 4.00 -5.76 4.72
CA ASN A 83 4.00 -4.31 4.44
C ASN A 83 5.27 -3.84 3.72
N ILE A 84 6.43 -4.42 4.04
CA ILE A 84 7.68 -4.15 3.31
C ILE A 84 7.59 -4.70 1.88
N GLY A 85 7.04 -5.90 1.69
CA GLY A 85 6.81 -6.46 0.36
C GLY A 85 5.91 -5.57 -0.49
N LEU A 86 4.77 -5.14 0.07
CA LEU A 86 3.84 -4.23 -0.61
C LEU A 86 4.49 -2.88 -0.93
N SER A 87 5.27 -2.30 -0.01
CA SER A 87 5.92 -1.02 -0.26
C SER A 87 6.93 -1.10 -1.41
N VAL A 88 7.71 -2.20 -1.51
CA VAL A 88 8.61 -2.44 -2.64
C VAL A 88 7.84 -2.56 -3.95
N VAL A 89 6.73 -3.29 -3.97
CA VAL A 89 5.90 -3.43 -5.18
C VAL A 89 5.34 -2.05 -5.61
N TRP A 90 4.89 -1.22 -4.66
CA TRP A 90 4.44 0.14 -4.95
C TRP A 90 5.56 1.04 -5.48
N ILE A 91 6.79 0.94 -4.94
CA ILE A 91 7.96 1.66 -5.47
C ILE A 91 8.24 1.23 -6.91
N VAL A 92 8.21 -0.08 -7.20
CA VAL A 92 8.44 -0.59 -8.56
C VAL A 92 7.36 -0.05 -9.52
N ALA A 93 6.10 -0.04 -9.11
CA ALA A 93 5.01 0.55 -9.90
C ALA A 93 5.26 2.03 -10.20
N GLY A 94 5.62 2.82 -9.17
CA GLY A 94 5.90 4.25 -9.29
C GLY A 94 7.11 4.56 -10.18
N VAL A 95 8.22 3.84 -10.01
CA VAL A 95 9.43 4.00 -10.82
C VAL A 95 9.18 3.64 -12.28
N LYS A 96 8.46 2.54 -12.54
CA LYS A 96 8.11 2.14 -13.91
C LYS A 96 7.20 3.17 -14.57
N ALA A 97 6.19 3.67 -13.86
CA ALA A 97 5.31 4.70 -14.37
C ALA A 97 6.07 6.02 -14.65
N MET A 98 7.00 6.41 -13.77
CA MET A 98 7.86 7.59 -13.96
C MET A 98 8.77 7.48 -15.19
N GLY A 99 9.32 6.29 -15.45
CA GLY A 99 10.13 6.05 -16.63
C GLY A 99 9.35 6.26 -17.93
N ILE A 100 8.08 5.87 -17.95
CA ILE A 100 7.19 6.08 -19.11
C ILE A 100 6.77 7.56 -19.22
N THR A 101 6.39 8.22 -18.11
CA THR A 101 6.02 9.64 -18.15
C THR A 101 7.18 10.53 -18.61
N GLY A 102 8.40 10.26 -18.14
CA GLY A 102 9.59 11.04 -18.53
C GLY A 102 10.09 10.78 -19.96
N SER A 103 9.86 9.60 -20.52
CA SER A 103 10.35 9.23 -21.87
C SER A 103 9.32 9.45 -22.97
N MET A 104 8.07 9.04 -22.76
CA MET A 104 7.00 9.14 -23.76
C MET A 104 6.17 10.41 -23.65
N PHE A 105 6.01 10.94 -22.43
CA PHE A 105 5.08 12.03 -22.18
C PHE A 105 5.76 13.32 -21.71
N LYS A 106 6.99 13.59 -22.18
CA LYS A 106 7.93 14.64 -21.74
C LYS A 106 7.34 15.88 -21.04
N ASP A 107 6.23 16.45 -21.52
CA ASP A 107 5.56 17.59 -20.89
C ASP A 107 4.02 17.48 -20.78
N CYS A 108 3.42 16.29 -20.92
CA CYS A 108 1.98 16.08 -21.12
C CYS A 108 1.36 17.08 -22.13
N SER A 109 2.13 17.68 -23.05
CA SER A 109 1.67 18.79 -23.90
C SER A 109 1.01 18.31 -25.20
N ALA A 110 0.59 17.04 -25.23
CA ALA A 110 0.10 16.40 -26.44
C ALA A 110 -1.23 17.04 -26.90
N THR A 111 -1.33 17.29 -28.21
CA THR A 111 -2.54 17.82 -28.86
C THR A 111 -3.70 16.82 -28.92
N SER A 112 -3.42 15.53 -28.75
CA SER A 112 -4.46 14.49 -28.66
C SER A 112 -5.00 14.40 -27.24
N THR A 113 -6.32 14.59 -27.09
CA THR A 113 -7.03 14.51 -25.81
C THR A 113 -6.85 13.15 -25.13
N ALA A 114 -6.71 12.06 -25.90
CA ALA A 114 -6.46 10.73 -25.37
C ALA A 114 -5.06 10.63 -24.72
N LEU A 115 -4.01 11.10 -25.40
CA LEU A 115 -2.66 11.09 -24.84
C LEU A 115 -2.53 11.99 -23.60
N PHE A 116 -3.25 13.11 -23.60
CA PHE A 116 -3.30 14.00 -22.44
C PHE A 116 -3.91 13.29 -21.22
N GLY A 117 -5.02 12.58 -21.41
CA GLY A 117 -5.66 11.75 -20.37
C GLY A 117 -4.71 10.69 -19.81
N LEU A 118 -4.09 9.88 -20.69
CA LEU A 118 -3.14 8.85 -20.26
C LEU A 118 -1.93 9.43 -19.51
N CYS A 119 -1.44 10.60 -19.90
CA CYS A 119 -0.32 11.25 -19.22
C CYS A 119 -0.71 11.66 -17.79
N GLN A 120 -1.88 12.27 -17.64
CA GLN A 120 -2.39 12.70 -16.35
C GLN A 120 -2.67 11.50 -15.43
N ASP A 121 -3.22 10.42 -15.97
CA ASP A 121 -3.48 9.18 -15.24
C ASP A 121 -2.17 8.52 -14.79
N ALA A 122 -1.17 8.45 -15.67
CA ALA A 122 0.15 7.91 -15.34
C ALA A 122 0.86 8.75 -14.27
N ASN A 123 0.81 10.08 -14.35
CA ASN A 123 1.39 10.95 -13.33
C ASN A 123 0.68 10.80 -11.98
N THR A 124 -0.64 10.68 -12.01
CA THR A 124 -1.44 10.45 -10.80
C THR A 124 -1.09 9.09 -10.18
N LEU A 125 -0.94 8.04 -10.99
CA LEU A 125 -0.49 6.72 -10.55
C LEU A 125 0.88 6.79 -9.87
N VAL A 126 1.84 7.54 -10.42
CA VAL A 126 3.17 7.75 -9.82
C VAL A 126 3.03 8.32 -8.40
N GLN A 127 2.27 9.40 -8.24
CA GLN A 127 2.10 10.07 -6.96
C GLN A 127 1.45 9.17 -5.92
N PHE A 128 0.36 8.49 -6.27
CA PHE A 128 -0.33 7.59 -5.35
C PHE A 128 0.48 6.33 -5.04
N ALA A 129 1.23 5.79 -6.00
CA ALA A 129 2.12 4.67 -5.76
C ALA A 129 3.21 5.00 -4.74
N PHE A 130 3.88 6.15 -4.88
CA PHE A 130 4.87 6.59 -3.91
C PHE A 130 4.24 6.95 -2.56
N ALA A 131 3.04 7.54 -2.55
CA ALA A 131 2.32 7.81 -1.31
C ALA A 131 1.99 6.52 -0.55
N SER A 132 1.43 5.51 -1.22
CA SER A 132 1.15 4.20 -0.61
C SER A 132 2.43 3.54 -0.10
N ALA A 133 3.51 3.55 -0.89
CA ALA A 133 4.81 3.03 -0.45
C ALA A 133 5.34 3.74 0.79
N ALA A 134 5.27 5.07 0.83
CA ALA A 134 5.75 5.88 1.94
C ALA A 134 4.95 5.60 3.22
N ILE A 135 3.62 5.56 3.14
CA ILE A 135 2.75 5.26 4.29
C ILE A 135 3.07 3.87 4.86
N LEU A 136 3.18 2.86 3.98
CA LEU A 136 3.51 1.49 4.39
C LEU A 136 4.91 1.38 4.99
N MET A 137 5.90 2.10 4.43
CA MET A 137 7.26 2.13 4.98
C MET A 137 7.31 2.79 6.35
N VAL A 138 6.70 3.97 6.51
CA VAL A 138 6.64 4.67 7.80
C VAL A 138 5.95 3.80 8.85
N TYR A 139 4.85 3.14 8.47
CA TYR A 139 4.18 2.18 9.33
C TYR A 139 5.08 1.00 9.72
N SER A 140 5.74 0.37 8.74
CA SER A 140 6.65 -0.75 8.99
C SER A 140 7.85 -0.36 9.88
N ALA A 141 8.39 0.85 9.72
CA ALA A 141 9.47 1.36 10.56
C ALA A 141 9.02 1.58 12.01
N ALA A 142 7.83 2.17 12.21
CA ALA A 142 7.24 2.35 13.53
C ALA A 142 6.94 1.01 14.21
N LEU A 143 6.40 0.04 13.46
CA LEU A 143 6.14 -1.32 13.94
C LEU A 143 7.44 -2.04 14.31
N GLY A 144 8.48 -1.93 13.49
CA GLY A 144 9.81 -2.51 13.75
C GLY A 144 10.47 -1.90 15.00
N PHE A 145 10.37 -0.59 15.19
CA PHE A 145 10.86 0.08 16.40
C PHE A 145 10.08 -0.35 17.65
N ALA A 146 8.75 -0.44 17.56
CA ALA A 146 7.92 -0.94 18.64
C ALA A 146 8.23 -2.41 18.98
N ALA A 147 8.49 -3.24 17.96
CA ALA A 147 8.82 -4.65 18.13
C ALA A 147 10.19 -4.85 18.80
N THR A 148 11.22 -4.12 18.37
CA THR A 148 12.56 -4.21 18.96
C THR A 148 12.59 -3.69 20.41
N SER A 149 11.91 -2.58 20.69
CA SER A 149 11.81 -2.04 22.05
C SER A 149 11.02 -2.96 22.99
N ALA A 150 9.95 -3.60 22.51
CA ALA A 150 9.19 -4.58 23.29
C ALA A 150 10.00 -5.87 23.55
N ALA A 151 10.75 -6.34 22.56
CA ALA A 151 11.63 -7.50 22.69
C ALA A 151 12.73 -7.27 23.74
N ALA A 152 13.33 -6.08 23.76
CA ALA A 152 14.32 -5.70 24.77
C ALA A 152 13.73 -5.63 26.19
N GLY A 153 12.45 -5.30 26.32
CA GLY A 153 11.74 -5.16 27.60
C GLY A 153 11.05 -6.44 28.10
N GLY A 154 11.06 -7.53 27.33
CA GLY A 154 10.36 -8.78 27.68
C GLY A 154 8.83 -8.64 27.79
N LYS A 155 8.24 -7.58 27.23
CA LYS A 155 6.80 -7.29 27.31
C LYS A 155 6.11 -7.66 25.99
N PRO A 156 4.88 -8.21 26.02
CA PRO A 156 4.11 -8.46 24.80
C PRO A 156 3.77 -7.14 24.10
N ILE A 157 3.92 -7.12 22.77
CA ILE A 157 3.68 -5.94 21.92
C ILE A 157 2.19 -5.55 21.94
N TRP A 158 1.30 -6.52 21.76
CA TRP A 158 -0.13 -6.28 21.85
C TRP A 158 -0.63 -6.58 23.25
N THR A 159 -1.20 -5.56 23.88
CA THR A 159 -1.93 -5.72 25.13
C THR A 159 -3.28 -6.34 24.81
N SER A 160 -3.53 -7.56 25.26
CA SER A 160 -4.82 -8.25 25.11
C SER A 160 -5.97 -7.34 25.55
N PHE A 161 -7.02 -7.24 24.73
CA PHE A 161 -8.29 -6.68 25.20
C PHE A 161 -8.83 -7.61 26.28
N PRO A 162 -9.21 -7.10 27.48
CA PRO A 162 -9.87 -7.93 28.47
C PRO A 162 -11.22 -8.37 27.89
N LEU A 163 -11.36 -9.67 27.65
CA LEU A 163 -12.66 -10.26 27.33
C LEU A 163 -13.61 -10.01 28.50
N PRO A 164 -14.81 -9.45 28.28
CA PRO A 164 -15.81 -9.31 29.33
C PRO A 164 -16.16 -10.70 29.86
N GLY A 165 -15.74 -11.00 31.09
CA GLY A 165 -16.06 -12.27 31.77
C GLY A 165 -14.87 -13.04 32.36
N LYS A 166 -13.62 -12.70 32.04
CA LYS A 166 -12.45 -13.29 32.72
C LYS A 166 -12.14 -12.51 34.00
N LYS A 167 -12.61 -13.02 35.15
CA LYS A 167 -12.15 -12.57 36.47
C LYS A 167 -10.71 -13.07 36.67
N HIS A 168 -9.84 -12.17 37.13
CA HIS A 168 -8.49 -12.48 37.60
C HIS A 168 -8.54 -13.36 38.85
#